data_AF-A0A4R8UBW0-F1
#
_entry.id   AF-A0A4R8UBW0-F1
#
_cell.length_a   1.000
_cell.length_b   1.000
_cell.length_c   1.000
_cell.angle_alpha   90.00
_cell.angle_beta   90.00
_cell.angle_gamma   90.00
#
_symmetry.space_group_name_H-M   'P 1'
#
loop_
_entity.id
_entity.type
_entity.pdbx_description
1 polymer ?
#
loop_
_entity_poly.entity_id
_entity_poly.type
_entity_poly.pdbx_seq_one_letter_code
_entity_poly.pdbx_strand_id
1 'polypeptide(L)'
;MLSASIRARESEALQRLAATTGGQSLCSVSRGAPVPAAKYYEGMAAALAEVRRAIRRLSLLPDDDAGSRLVLGDIRARWAAEAGAPGRTGPGWAGYLAGGLEALDQLAADHAGDAERPGTGADPSD
;
A
#
# COMPACT_ATOMS: atom_id res chain seq x y z
N MET A 1 3.31 0.08 14.72
CA MET A 1 1.89 -0.28 14.53
C MET A 1 1.53 -0.21 13.06
N LEU A 2 1.11 -1.34 12.50
CA LEU A 2 0.81 -1.47 11.08
C LEU A 2 -0.27 -0.49 10.59
N SER A 3 -1.32 -0.30 11.39
CA SER A 3 -2.42 0.63 11.09
C SER A 3 -1.99 2.09 10.89
N ALA A 4 -0.96 2.55 11.61
CA ALA A 4 -0.44 3.92 11.47
C ALA A 4 0.41 4.06 10.20
N SER A 5 1.26 3.05 9.93
CA SER A 5 2.10 3.00 8.72
C SER A 5 1.26 3.00 7.44
N ILE A 6 0.16 2.23 7.42
CA ILE A 6 -0.80 2.22 6.30
C ILE A 6 -1.33 3.63 6.00
N ARG A 7 -1.75 4.38 7.02
CA ARG A 7 -2.31 5.74 6.82
C ARG A 7 -1.27 6.72 6.32
N ALA A 8 -0.06 6.67 6.87
CA ALA A 8 1.03 7.55 6.46
C ALA A 8 1.36 7.32 4.97
N ARG A 9 1.54 6.05 4.57
CA ARG A 9 1.83 5.67 3.18
C ARG A 9 0.67 5.99 2.23
N GLU A 10 -0.58 5.79 2.64
CA GLU A 10 -1.75 6.16 1.83
C GLU A 10 -1.79 7.68 1.58
N SER A 11 -1.53 8.47 2.63
CA SER A 11 -1.47 9.93 2.50
C SER A 11 -0.33 10.38 1.59
N GLU A 12 0.84 9.77 1.70
CA GLU A 12 1.99 10.06 0.83
C GLU A 12 1.67 9.71 -0.64
N ALA A 13 1.09 8.54 -0.91
CA ALA A 13 0.71 8.15 -2.26
C ALA A 13 -0.29 9.14 -2.88
N LEU A 14 -1.28 9.61 -2.11
CA LEU A 14 -2.22 10.64 -2.55
C LEU A 14 -1.55 11.99 -2.81
N GLN A 15 -0.58 12.40 -1.99
CA GLN A 15 0.20 13.62 -2.21
C GLN A 15 1.04 13.53 -3.50
N ARG A 16 1.70 12.40 -3.72
CA ARG A 16 2.48 12.16 -4.95
C ARG A 16 1.57 12.11 -6.18
N LEU A 17 0.41 11.48 -6.08
CA LEU A 17 -0.61 11.51 -7.14
C LEU A 17 -1.01 12.95 -7.49
N ALA A 18 -1.39 13.75 -6.48
CA ALA A 18 -1.77 15.15 -6.68
C ALA A 18 -0.63 15.99 -7.28
N ALA A 19 0.62 15.75 -6.88
CA ALA A 19 1.77 16.42 -7.48
C ALA A 19 1.96 16.03 -8.95
N THR A 20 1.81 14.75 -9.30
CA THR A 20 1.92 14.29 -10.70
C THR A 20 0.80 14.81 -11.61
N THR A 21 -0.37 15.13 -11.07
CA THR A 21 -1.48 15.73 -11.82
C THR A 21 -1.45 17.27 -11.83
N GLY A 22 -0.43 17.89 -11.22
CA GLY A 22 -0.32 19.35 -11.11
C GLY A 22 -1.43 19.97 -10.26
N GLY A 23 -1.97 19.24 -9.27
CA GLY A 23 -3.08 19.69 -8.43
C GLY A 23 -4.42 19.81 -9.16
N GLN A 24 -4.49 19.40 -10.44
CA GLN A 24 -5.71 19.39 -11.23
C GLN A 24 -6.48 18.08 -11.01
N SER A 25 -7.81 18.13 -11.03
CA SER A 25 -8.66 16.93 -11.06
C SER A 25 -8.25 16.03 -12.24
N LEU A 26 -8.22 14.72 -12.06
CA LEU A 26 -7.81 13.72 -13.07
C LEU A 26 -8.51 13.92 -14.44
N CYS A 27 -9.74 14.44 -14.45
CA CYS A 27 -10.49 14.77 -15.66
C CYS A 27 -9.87 15.88 -16.53
N SER A 28 -9.03 16.75 -15.95
CA SER A 28 -8.37 17.89 -16.61
C SER A 28 -6.96 17.55 -17.13
N VAL A 29 -6.40 16.40 -16.75
CA VAL A 29 -4.97 16.05 -16.89
C VAL A 29 -4.62 15.42 -18.24
N SER A 30 -5.60 15.27 -19.14
CA SER A 30 -5.47 14.60 -20.45
C SER A 30 -4.42 15.19 -21.41
N ARG A 31 -3.58 16.14 -21.00
CA ARG A 31 -2.54 16.79 -21.84
C ARG A 31 -1.15 17.00 -21.19
N GLY A 32 -0.91 16.64 -19.92
CA GLY A 32 0.29 17.14 -19.21
C GLY A 32 1.20 16.15 -18.46
N ALA A 33 0.69 15.02 -17.96
CA ALA A 33 1.48 14.08 -17.17
C ALA A 33 1.74 12.76 -17.93
N PRO A 34 2.88 12.08 -17.74
CA PRO A 34 3.01 10.71 -18.16
C PRO A 34 1.95 9.89 -17.41
N VAL A 35 0.90 9.46 -18.12
CA VAL A 35 -0.14 8.54 -17.63
C VAL A 35 0.42 7.37 -16.79
N PRO A 36 1.63 6.83 -17.06
CA PRO A 36 2.23 5.80 -16.20
C PRO A 36 2.44 6.20 -14.74
N ALA A 37 2.89 7.42 -14.44
CA ALA A 37 3.22 7.84 -13.07
C ALA A 37 1.96 8.09 -12.22
N ALA A 38 0.94 8.72 -12.82
CA ALA A 38 -0.33 8.94 -12.13
C ALA A 38 -1.03 7.61 -11.81
N LYS A 39 -1.07 6.68 -12.77
CA LYS A 39 -1.67 5.35 -12.54
C LYS A 39 -0.92 4.56 -11.48
N TYR A 40 0.41 4.67 -11.44
CA TYR A 40 1.23 4.07 -10.40
C TYR A 40 0.86 4.54 -8.99
N TYR A 41 0.80 5.85 -8.74
CA TYR A 41 0.43 6.38 -7.42
C TYR A 41 -1.05 6.15 -7.07
N GLU A 42 -1.94 6.12 -8.07
CA GLU A 42 -3.34 5.71 -7.90
C GLU A 42 -3.43 4.25 -7.40
N GLY A 43 -2.60 3.36 -7.96
CA GLY A 43 -2.46 1.97 -7.53
C GLY A 43 -2.02 1.84 -6.07
N MET A 44 -0.95 2.55 -5.70
CA MET A 44 -0.44 2.58 -4.33
C MET A 44 -1.53 3.00 -3.33
N ALA A 45 -2.20 4.12 -3.61
CA ALA A 45 -3.24 4.66 -2.73
C ALA A 45 -4.44 3.70 -2.61
N ALA A 46 -4.86 3.11 -3.73
CA ALA A 46 -6.00 2.18 -3.76
C ALA A 46 -5.73 0.91 -2.94
N ALA A 47 -4.55 0.30 -3.10
CA ALA A 47 -4.16 -0.90 -2.35
C ALA A 47 -4.11 -0.63 -0.83
N LEU A 48 -3.47 0.48 -0.42
CA LEU A 48 -3.36 0.85 1.00
C LEU A 48 -4.72 1.19 1.63
N ALA A 49 -5.58 1.90 0.89
CA ALA A 49 -6.94 2.19 1.32
C ALA A 49 -7.77 0.90 1.51
N GLU A 50 -7.57 -0.10 0.64
CA GLU A 50 -8.22 -1.40 0.77
C GLU A 50 -7.81 -2.14 2.05
N VAL A 51 -6.50 -2.19 2.34
CA VAL A 51 -5.98 -2.76 3.61
C VAL A 51 -6.58 -2.07 4.81
N ARG A 52 -6.56 -0.72 4.83
CA ARG A 52 -7.13 0.05 5.93
C ARG A 52 -8.63 -0.22 6.12
N ARG A 53 -9.39 -0.32 5.03
CA ARG A 53 -10.83 -0.60 5.09
C ARG A 53 -11.12 -2.00 5.60
N ALA A 54 -10.31 -2.99 5.20
CA ALA A 54 -10.45 -4.37 5.66
C ALA A 54 -10.16 -4.50 7.16
N ILE A 55 -9.05 -3.93 7.64
CA ILE A 55 -8.71 -3.89 9.08
C ILE A 55 -9.84 -3.24 9.88
N ARG A 56 -10.36 -2.08 9.42
CA ARG A 56 -11.49 -1.41 10.08
C ARG A 56 -12.77 -2.25 10.09
N ARG A 57 -13.08 -2.96 9.00
CA ARG A 57 -14.28 -3.80 8.89
C ARG A 57 -14.22 -4.98 9.85
N LEU A 58 -13.04 -5.54 10.06
CA LEU A 58 -12.80 -6.63 10.98
C LEU A 58 -12.69 -6.16 12.45
N SER A 59 -12.79 -4.86 12.70
CA SER A 59 -12.67 -4.27 14.04
C SER A 59 -11.40 -4.70 14.77
N LEU A 60 -10.32 -4.94 14.03
CA LEU A 60 -9.05 -5.32 14.62
C LEU A 60 -8.57 -4.18 15.51
N LEU A 61 -8.17 -4.53 16.74
CA LEU A 61 -7.63 -3.54 17.66
C LEU A 61 -6.35 -2.92 17.06
N PRO A 62 -6.02 -1.66 17.41
CA PRO A 62 -4.82 -1.01 16.90
C PRO A 62 -3.53 -1.80 17.13
N ASP A 63 -3.51 -2.63 18.18
CA ASP A 63 -2.39 -3.46 18.60
C ASP A 63 -2.48 -4.92 18.11
N ASP A 64 -3.55 -5.30 17.39
CA ASP A 64 -3.65 -6.61 16.74
C ASP A 64 -2.84 -6.63 15.43
N ASP A 65 -1.53 -6.58 15.61
CA ASP A 65 -0.55 -6.62 14.53
C ASP A 65 -0.60 -7.98 13.78
N ALA A 66 -0.96 -9.08 14.46
CA ALA A 66 -1.07 -10.40 13.84
C ALA A 66 -2.26 -10.49 12.88
N GLY A 67 -3.46 -10.08 13.33
CA GLY A 67 -4.65 -10.02 12.48
C GLY A 67 -4.45 -9.04 11.32
N SER A 68 -3.83 -7.90 11.58
CA SER A 68 -3.55 -6.90 10.54
C SER A 68 -2.57 -7.41 9.47
N ARG A 69 -1.58 -8.24 9.86
CA ARG A 69 -0.65 -8.89 8.92
C ARG A 69 -1.34 -9.95 8.06
N LEU A 70 -2.27 -10.73 8.63
CA LEU A 70 -3.06 -11.70 7.85
C LEU A 70 -3.89 -10.98 6.77
N VAL A 71 -4.58 -9.90 7.14
CA VAL A 71 -5.34 -9.08 6.19
C VAL A 71 -4.46 -8.50 5.09
N LEU A 72 -3.26 -8.02 5.44
CA LEU A 72 -2.29 -7.55 4.45
C LEU A 72 -1.88 -8.66 3.47
N GLY A 73 -1.58 -9.85 3.98
CA GLY A 73 -1.24 -11.02 3.16
C GLY A 73 -2.35 -11.40 2.19
N ASP A 74 -3.60 -11.47 2.65
CA ASP A 74 -4.76 -11.80 1.82
C ASP A 74 -4.99 -10.78 0.70
N ILE A 75 -4.84 -9.49 1.02
CA ILE A 75 -5.01 -8.41 0.02
C ILE A 75 -3.88 -8.46 -1.01
N ARG A 76 -2.64 -8.66 -0.57
CA ARG A 76 -1.48 -8.82 -1.47
C ARG A 76 -1.67 -10.00 -2.41
N ALA A 77 -2.13 -11.15 -1.91
CA ALA A 77 -2.40 -12.32 -2.74
C ALA A 77 -3.49 -12.03 -3.80
N ARG A 78 -4.56 -11.32 -3.42
CA ARG A 78 -5.61 -10.91 -4.37
C ARG A 78 -5.09 -9.95 -5.43
N TRP A 79 -4.31 -8.94 -5.05
CA TRP A 79 -3.70 -8.01 -6.00
C TRP A 79 -2.75 -8.73 -6.97
N ALA A 80 -1.95 -9.70 -6.48
CA ALA A 80 -1.07 -10.47 -7.35
C ALA A 80 -1.85 -11.31 -8.39
N ALA A 81 -2.99 -11.86 -7.99
CA ALA A 81 -3.86 -12.61 -8.90
C ALA A 81 -4.47 -11.74 -10.02
N GLU A 82 -4.62 -10.42 -9.79
CA GLU A 82 -5.16 -9.48 -10.78
C GLU A 82 -4.23 -9.26 -11.98
N ALA A 83 -2.96 -9.67 -11.88
CA ALA A 83 -2.01 -9.65 -13.01
C ALA A 83 -2.46 -10.56 -14.17
N GLY A 84 -3.18 -11.63 -13.87
CA GLY A 84 -3.70 -12.59 -14.85
C GLY A 84 -5.18 -12.41 -15.21
N ALA A 85 -5.85 -11.38 -14.67
CA ALA A 85 -7.29 -11.22 -14.82
C ALA A 85 -7.69 -10.84 -16.25
N PRO A 86 -8.63 -11.56 -16.90
CA PRO A 86 -9.14 -11.20 -18.21
C PRO A 86 -9.71 -9.79 -18.24
N GLY A 87 -9.44 -9.03 -19.31
CA GLY A 87 -9.97 -7.69 -19.51
C GLY A 87 -9.26 -6.57 -18.74
N ARG A 88 -8.23 -6.90 -17.95
CA ARG A 88 -7.38 -5.91 -17.28
C ARG A 88 -6.00 -5.86 -17.94
N THR A 89 -5.89 -5.03 -18.99
CA THR A 89 -4.69 -4.96 -19.85
C THR A 89 -4.28 -3.52 -20.15
N GLY A 90 -3.08 -3.35 -20.69
CA GLY A 90 -2.55 -2.07 -21.16
C GLY A 90 -1.70 -1.30 -20.15
N PRO A 91 -1.00 -0.24 -20.60
CA PRO A 91 0.04 0.42 -19.79
C PRO A 91 -0.48 1.11 -18.52
N GLY A 92 -1.68 1.69 -18.57
CA GLY A 92 -2.30 2.31 -17.40
C GLY A 92 -2.69 1.29 -16.33
N TRP A 93 -3.21 0.14 -16.75
CA TRP A 93 -3.49 -0.97 -15.84
C TRP A 93 -2.20 -1.55 -15.24
N ALA A 94 -1.17 -1.77 -16.08
CA ALA A 94 0.12 -2.26 -15.62
C ALA A 94 0.76 -1.33 -14.57
N GLY A 95 0.71 -0.01 -14.79
CA GLY A 95 1.19 0.98 -13.81
C GLY A 95 0.40 0.94 -12.50
N TYR A 96 -0.93 0.91 -12.58
CA TYR A 96 -1.81 0.79 -11.41
C TYR A 96 -1.52 -0.46 -10.59
N LEU A 97 -1.42 -1.61 -11.26
CA LEU A 97 -1.13 -2.86 -10.57
C LEU A 97 0.27 -2.87 -9.95
N ALA A 98 1.28 -2.38 -10.67
CA ALA A 98 2.65 -2.29 -10.18
C ALA A 98 2.75 -1.43 -8.91
N GLY A 99 2.12 -0.24 -8.90
CA GLY A 99 2.13 0.62 -7.73
C GLY A 99 1.41 0.00 -6.53
N GLY A 100 0.27 -0.65 -6.74
CA GLY A 100 -0.41 -1.34 -5.65
C GLY A 100 0.42 -2.47 -5.04
N LEU A 101 1.02 -3.32 -5.88
CA LEU A 101 1.87 -4.40 -5.42
C LEU A 101 3.11 -3.88 -4.69
N GLU A 102 3.80 -2.88 -5.23
CA GLU A 102 4.98 -2.31 -4.57
C GLU A 102 4.64 -1.72 -3.19
N ALA A 103 3.52 -1.01 -3.06
CA ALA A 103 3.09 -0.47 -1.78
C ALA A 103 2.82 -1.56 -0.73
N LEU A 104 2.18 -2.66 -1.14
CA LEU A 104 1.89 -3.80 -0.25
C LEU A 104 3.17 -4.56 0.12
N ASP A 105 4.08 -4.72 -0.82
CA ASP A 105 5.36 -5.42 -0.64
C ASP A 105 6.25 -4.68 0.36
N GLN A 106 6.41 -3.36 0.17
CA GLN A 106 7.16 -2.52 1.09
C GLN A 106 6.52 -2.50 2.49
N LEU A 107 5.19 -2.41 2.58
CA LEU A 107 4.49 -2.43 3.86
C LEU A 107 4.72 -3.77 4.59
N ALA A 108 4.70 -4.89 3.88
CA ALA A 108 4.97 -6.21 4.43
C ALA A 108 6.43 -6.36 4.88
N ALA A 109 7.39 -5.88 4.08
CA ALA A 109 8.81 -5.96 4.38
C ALA A 109 9.18 -5.20 5.66
N ASP A 110 8.69 -3.97 5.82
CA ASP A 110 8.94 -3.15 7.01
C ASP A 110 8.48 -3.84 8.30
N HIS A 111 7.34 -4.53 8.25
CA HIS A 111 6.75 -5.19 9.43
C HIS A 111 7.25 -6.63 9.64
N ALA A 112 7.89 -7.22 8.64
CA ALA A 112 8.68 -8.44 8.81
C ALA A 112 10.00 -8.11 9.53
N GLY A 113 10.69 -7.05 9.12
CA GLY A 113 11.95 -6.60 9.73
C GLY A 113 11.80 -6.14 11.19
N ASP A 114 10.65 -5.58 11.55
CA ASP A 114 10.34 -5.23 12.95
C ASP A 114 10.14 -6.46 13.85
N ALA A 115 9.74 -7.62 13.30
CA ALA A 115 9.56 -8.84 14.07
C ALA A 115 10.88 -9.58 14.36
N GLU A 116 11.92 -9.35 13.56
CA GLU A 116 13.23 -9.99 13.69
C GLU A 116 14.22 -9.22 14.56
N ARG A 117 13.92 -7.99 15.00
CA ARG A 117 14.77 -7.28 15.96
C ARG A 117 14.71 -7.99 17.32
N PRO A 118 15.77 -8.70 17.76
CA PRO A 118 15.80 -9.24 19.11
C PRO A 118 15.84 -8.03 20.04
N GLY A 119 14.92 -7.99 21.01
CA GLY A 119 14.98 -6.98 22.06
C GLY A 119 16.37 -7.03 22.68
N THR A 120 17.08 -5.90 22.67
CA THR A 120 18.37 -5.78 23.33
C THR A 120 18.14 -6.02 24.81
N GLY A 121 18.29 -7.28 25.23
CA GLY A 121 18.43 -7.65 26.63
C GLY A 121 19.71 -6.99 27.12
N ALA A 122 19.55 -5.87 27.81
CA ALA A 122 20.60 -5.36 28.66
C ALA A 122 20.71 -6.33 29.85
N ASP A 123 21.84 -7.01 29.88
CA ASP A 123 22.34 -7.93 30.89
C ASP A 123 22.17 -7.39 32.33
N PRO A 124 21.83 -8.24 33.31
CA PRO A 124 22.05 -7.91 34.71
C PRO A 124 23.57 -8.03 35.00
N SER A 125 24.23 -6.91 35.25
CA SER A 125 25.56 -6.93 35.85
C SER A 125 25.44 -6.87 37.38
N ASP A 126 26.21 -7.77 38.00
CA ASP A 126 26.44 -8.07 39.43
C ASP A 126 26.45 -6.89 40.41
#